data_AF-A0A7V2Q998-F1
#
_entry.id   AF-A0A7V2Q998-F1
#
_cell.length_a   1.000
_cell.length_b   1.000
_cell.length_c   1.000
_cell.angle_alpha   90.00
_cell.angle_beta   90.00
_cell.angle_gamma   90.00
#
_symmetry.space_group_name_H-M   'P 1'
#
loop_
_entity.id
_entity.type
_entity.pdbx_description
1 polymer ?
#
loop_
_entity_poly.entity_id
_entity_poly.type
_entity_poly.pdbx_seq_one_letter_code
_entity_poly.pdbx_strand_id
1 'polypeptide(L)'
;MRVRDKTQEQFINELAKMHQRVADLEANLEARIQDLDDVARYVVSEFKSPLGMIIGFAELLEEEHTTLPDNELRHCIRTIKQSGRNMTKMLNGLLLLASTHRLSDNVWYTAYLAAMEETPLSTWVSEWKKNVSEAYRFTCLPTSSAPLVIRIWKAGDINAIAKLGRGQVSYESAADPAPQAEWTLAAEEWESLLAAVEGNKFWDDSSSLEQLSWLRMVGVGGEEWIFEGWRKGRDKVRTVWNPNEENSPAAYTLGKVFIKALPDWFALEMAQLWAADSSPEIHPRSVDKVDLG
;
A
#
# COMPACT_ATOMS: atom_id res chain seq x y z
N MET A 1 8.59 -34.95 -56.47
CA MET A 1 7.28 -34.78 -55.80
C MET A 1 7.42 -34.54 -54.28
N ARG A 2 8.36 -35.17 -53.56
CA ARG A 2 8.54 -35.06 -52.09
C ARG A 2 9.02 -33.72 -51.50
N VAL A 3 9.65 -32.85 -52.29
CA VAL A 3 10.23 -31.58 -51.80
C VAL A 3 9.18 -30.48 -51.67
N ARG A 4 8.18 -30.46 -52.57
CA ARG A 4 7.12 -29.45 -52.63
C ARG A 4 6.13 -29.58 -51.45
N ASP A 5 5.91 -30.81 -50.99
CA ASP A 5 5.12 -31.14 -49.79
C ASP A 5 5.75 -30.58 -48.50
N LYS A 6 7.07 -30.76 -48.33
CA LYS A 6 7.80 -30.24 -47.17
C LYS A 6 7.77 -28.72 -47.08
N THR A 7 7.81 -28.02 -48.21
CA THR A 7 7.76 -26.55 -48.23
C THR A 7 6.37 -26.04 -47.88
N GLN A 8 5.32 -26.72 -48.35
CA GLN A 8 3.93 -26.36 -48.05
C GLN A 8 3.58 -26.61 -46.57
N GLU A 9 4.06 -27.71 -46.00
CA GLU A 9 3.90 -28.01 -44.57
C GLU A 9 4.68 -27.03 -43.67
N GLN A 10 5.86 -26.58 -44.12
CA GLN A 10 6.61 -25.51 -43.45
C GLN A 10 5.85 -24.18 -43.48
N PHE A 11 5.29 -23.79 -44.63
CA PHE A 11 4.49 -22.56 -44.73
C PHE A 11 3.23 -22.62 -43.87
N ILE A 12 2.53 -23.75 -43.81
CA ILE A 12 1.35 -23.93 -42.95
C ILE A 12 1.73 -23.79 -41.48
N ASN A 13 2.85 -24.37 -41.06
CA ASN A 13 3.35 -24.24 -39.69
C ASN A 13 3.79 -22.82 -39.35
N GLU A 14 4.43 -22.09 -40.27
CA GLU A 14 4.75 -20.67 -40.06
C GLU A 14 3.50 -19.79 -39.99
N LEU A 15 2.51 -20.04 -40.85
CA LEU A 15 1.24 -19.30 -40.84
C LEU A 15 0.49 -19.53 -39.53
N ALA A 16 0.45 -20.77 -39.04
CA ALA A 16 -0.16 -21.10 -37.75
C ALA A 16 0.56 -20.42 -36.58
N LYS A 17 1.91 -20.39 -36.59
CA LYS A 17 2.69 -19.66 -35.58
C LYS A 17 2.46 -18.16 -35.62
N MET A 18 2.31 -17.57 -36.81
CA MET A 18 2.02 -16.14 -36.95
C MET A 18 0.60 -15.81 -36.47
N HIS A 19 -0.40 -16.61 -36.80
CA HIS A 19 -1.76 -16.43 -36.28
C HIS A 19 -1.81 -16.57 -34.76
N GLN A 20 -1.10 -17.56 -34.19
CA GLN A 20 -1.01 -17.70 -32.74
C GLN A 20 -0.39 -16.45 -32.10
N ARG A 21 0.69 -15.94 -32.69
CA ARG A 21 1.38 -14.75 -32.16
C ARG A 21 0.53 -13.48 -32.27
N VAL A 22 -0.27 -13.34 -33.32
CA VAL A 22 -1.25 -12.25 -33.45
C VAL A 22 -2.31 -12.36 -32.35
N ALA A 23 -2.88 -13.54 -32.15
CA ALA A 23 -3.86 -13.76 -31.08
C ALA A 23 -3.29 -13.48 -29.68
N ASP A 24 -2.06 -13.92 -29.41
CA ASP A 24 -1.38 -13.66 -28.14
C ASP A 24 -1.13 -12.15 -27.91
N LEU A 25 -0.82 -11.40 -28.98
CA LEU A 25 -0.61 -9.95 -28.92
C LEU A 25 -1.94 -9.21 -28.73
N GLU A 26 -3.00 -9.62 -29.42
CA GLU A 26 -4.34 -9.06 -29.25
C GLU A 26 -4.83 -9.22 -27.81
N ALA A 27 -4.69 -10.42 -27.24
CA ALA A 27 -5.04 -10.68 -25.85
C ALA A 27 -4.22 -9.81 -24.86
N ASN A 28 -2.93 -9.60 -25.13
CA ASN A 28 -2.09 -8.74 -24.29
C ASN A 28 -2.49 -7.26 -24.39
N LEU A 29 -2.83 -6.79 -25.59
CA LEU A 29 -3.31 -5.42 -25.80
C LEU A 29 -4.65 -5.19 -25.11
N GLU A 30 -5.59 -6.12 -25.23
CA GLU A 30 -6.89 -6.03 -24.55
C GLU A 30 -6.72 -6.00 -23.03
N ALA A 31 -5.87 -6.85 -22.47
CA ALA A 31 -5.55 -6.84 -21.04
C ALA A 31 -4.99 -5.47 -20.60
N ARG A 32 -4.03 -4.90 -21.35
CA ARG A 32 -3.47 -3.58 -21.04
C ARG A 32 -4.47 -2.45 -21.14
N ILE A 33 -5.39 -2.51 -22.11
CA ILE A 33 -6.46 -1.50 -22.25
C ILE A 33 -7.38 -1.57 -21.03
N GLN A 34 -7.75 -2.78 -20.62
CA GLN A 34 -8.56 -3.00 -19.42
C GLN A 34 -7.86 -2.46 -18.17
N ASP A 35 -6.55 -2.71 -18.00
CA ASP A 35 -5.76 -2.18 -16.90
C ASP A 35 -5.77 -0.64 -16.87
N LEU A 36 -5.64 0.00 -18.03
CA LEU A 36 -5.68 1.46 -18.15
C LEU A 36 -7.05 2.03 -17.78
N ASP A 37 -8.13 1.38 -18.20
CA ASP A 37 -9.49 1.80 -17.86
C ASP A 37 -9.78 1.65 -16.36
N ASP A 38 -9.26 0.61 -15.73
CA ASP A 38 -9.38 0.39 -14.29
C ASP A 38 -8.57 1.41 -13.49
N VAL A 39 -7.35 1.76 -13.96
CA VAL A 39 -6.57 2.87 -13.40
C VAL A 39 -7.31 4.19 -13.56
N ALA A 40 -7.85 4.49 -14.73
CA ALA A 40 -8.59 5.75 -14.96
C ALA A 40 -9.80 5.87 -14.03
N ARG A 41 -10.57 4.78 -13.89
CA ARG A 41 -11.73 4.74 -12.99
C ARG A 41 -11.32 4.90 -11.54
N TYR A 42 -10.22 4.27 -11.13
CA TYR A 42 -9.62 4.44 -9.80
C TYR A 42 -9.21 5.89 -9.53
N VAL A 43 -8.45 6.51 -10.44
CA VAL A 43 -8.03 7.91 -10.27
C VAL A 43 -9.24 8.83 -10.08
N VAL A 44 -10.29 8.65 -10.87
CA VAL A 44 -11.50 9.45 -10.75
C VAL A 44 -12.20 9.22 -9.41
N SER A 45 -12.33 7.98 -8.92
CA SER A 45 -12.96 7.70 -7.63
C SER A 45 -12.15 8.26 -6.46
N GLU A 46 -10.85 8.05 -6.49
CA GLU A 46 -9.94 8.43 -5.41
C GLU A 46 -9.78 9.94 -5.28
N PHE A 47 -9.79 10.67 -6.38
CA PHE A 47 -9.62 12.12 -6.34
C PHE A 47 -10.92 12.83 -5.97
N LYS A 48 -12.09 12.25 -6.29
CA LYS A 48 -13.39 12.87 -6.02
C LYS A 48 -13.64 13.11 -4.53
N SER A 49 -13.26 12.17 -3.66
CA SER A 49 -13.46 12.28 -2.22
C SER A 49 -12.66 13.43 -1.57
N PRO A 50 -11.31 13.49 -1.68
CA PRO A 50 -10.53 14.57 -1.10
C PRO A 50 -10.82 15.91 -1.78
N LEU A 51 -11.09 15.95 -3.09
CA LEU A 51 -11.49 17.18 -3.78
C LEU A 51 -12.82 17.71 -3.23
N GLY A 52 -13.81 16.83 -3.04
CA GLY A 52 -15.10 17.19 -2.45
C GLY A 52 -14.95 17.76 -1.04
N MET A 53 -14.06 17.18 -0.21
CA MET A 53 -13.75 17.74 1.11
C MET A 53 -13.07 19.11 1.02
N ILE A 54 -12.08 19.28 0.14
CA ILE A 54 -11.41 20.57 -0.04
C ILE A 54 -12.43 21.65 -0.44
N ILE A 55 -13.27 21.35 -1.43
CA ILE A 55 -14.29 22.28 -1.92
C ILE A 55 -15.29 22.60 -0.81
N GLY A 56 -15.91 21.60 -0.19
CA GLY A 56 -16.97 21.83 0.80
C GLY A 56 -16.48 22.59 2.04
N PHE A 57 -15.27 22.28 2.54
CA PHE A 57 -14.71 23.05 3.67
C PHE A 57 -14.23 24.45 3.25
N ALA A 58 -13.81 24.64 1.99
CA ALA A 58 -13.47 25.97 1.48
C ALA A 58 -14.71 26.85 1.31
N GLU A 59 -15.81 26.29 0.79
CA GLU A 59 -17.11 26.96 0.68
C GLU A 59 -17.65 27.35 2.07
N LEU A 60 -17.57 26.44 3.06
CA LEU A 60 -17.97 26.73 4.43
C LEU A 60 -17.15 27.88 5.06
N LEU A 61 -15.84 27.93 4.79
CA LEU A 61 -15.00 29.04 5.24
C LEU A 61 -15.33 30.34 4.50
N GLU A 62 -15.61 30.27 3.21
CA GLU A 62 -16.01 31.46 2.43
C GLU A 62 -17.29 32.09 2.99
N GLU A 63 -18.30 31.28 3.29
CA GLU A 63 -19.61 31.74 3.75
C GLU A 63 -19.64 32.13 5.24
N GLU A 64 -18.97 31.36 6.11
CA GLU A 64 -19.20 31.44 7.57
C GLU A 64 -17.94 31.76 8.41
N HIS A 65 -16.80 32.14 7.81
CA HIS A 65 -15.56 32.36 8.59
C HIS A 65 -15.66 33.40 9.72
N THR A 66 -16.58 34.36 9.65
CA THR A 66 -16.77 35.38 10.70
C THR A 66 -17.67 34.92 11.84
N THR A 67 -18.49 33.89 11.62
CA THR A 67 -19.45 33.35 12.59
C THR A 67 -18.98 32.04 13.20
N LEU A 68 -18.09 31.31 12.52
CA LEU A 68 -17.54 30.05 13.01
C LEU A 68 -16.65 30.27 14.24
N PRO A 69 -16.77 29.43 15.27
CA PRO A 69 -15.88 29.48 16.41
C PRO A 69 -14.47 29.02 16.01
N ASP A 70 -13.48 29.56 16.72
CA ASP A 70 -12.06 29.47 16.41
C ASP A 70 -11.53 28.02 16.30
N ASN A 71 -12.15 27.08 17.00
CA ASN A 71 -11.88 25.64 16.93
C ASN A 71 -12.39 24.99 15.63
N GLU A 72 -13.56 25.39 15.15
CA GLU A 72 -14.16 24.88 13.91
C GLU A 72 -13.45 25.44 12.68
N LEU A 73 -13.06 26.71 12.72
CA LEU A 73 -12.21 27.32 11.68
C LEU A 73 -10.88 26.56 11.53
N ARG A 74 -10.23 26.25 12.67
CA ARG A 74 -9.01 25.42 12.70
C ARG A 74 -9.27 24.00 12.20
N HIS A 75 -10.45 23.42 12.47
CA HIS A 75 -10.81 22.11 11.95
C HIS A 75 -10.94 22.12 10.42
N CYS A 76 -11.67 23.08 9.85
CA CYS A 76 -11.85 23.23 8.40
C CYS A 76 -10.50 23.35 7.68
N ILE A 77 -9.62 24.24 8.16
CA ILE A 77 -8.27 24.44 7.59
C ILE A 77 -7.44 23.16 7.66
N ARG A 78 -7.49 22.43 8.78
CA ARG A 78 -6.78 21.14 8.91
C ARG A 78 -7.31 20.11 7.93
N THR A 79 -8.63 20.01 7.77
CA THR A 79 -9.23 19.04 6.85
C THR A 79 -8.88 19.35 5.40
N ILE A 80 -8.91 20.62 4.98
CA ILE A 80 -8.46 21.04 3.65
C ILE A 80 -6.98 20.66 3.44
N LYS A 81 -6.11 21.00 4.40
CA LYS A 81 -4.68 20.69 4.34
C LYS A 81 -4.44 19.18 4.24
N GLN A 82 -5.17 18.37 5.02
CA GLN A 82 -5.03 16.92 5.03
C GLN A 82 -5.52 16.29 3.73
N SER A 83 -6.67 16.72 3.21
CA SER A 83 -7.20 16.27 1.92
C SER A 83 -6.26 16.63 0.77
N GLY A 84 -5.67 17.83 0.78
CA GLY A 84 -4.66 18.23 -0.21
C GLY A 84 -3.40 17.35 -0.16
N ARG A 85 -2.90 17.05 1.05
CA ARG A 85 -1.77 16.11 1.24
C ARG A 85 -2.10 14.71 0.73
N ASN A 86 -3.32 14.22 0.98
CA ASN A 86 -3.78 12.93 0.48
C ASN A 86 -3.80 12.91 -1.06
N MET A 87 -4.28 13.96 -1.72
CA MET A 87 -4.21 14.08 -3.18
C MET A 87 -2.77 14.07 -3.70
N THR A 88 -1.84 14.77 -3.06
CA THR A 88 -0.42 14.74 -3.46
C THR A 88 0.16 13.34 -3.33
N LYS A 89 -0.16 12.60 -2.26
CA LYS A 89 0.27 11.20 -2.08
C LYS A 89 -0.25 10.30 -3.22
N MET A 90 -1.55 10.42 -3.54
CA MET A 90 -2.18 9.66 -4.63
C MET A 90 -1.52 9.99 -5.99
N LEU A 91 -1.29 11.28 -6.27
CA LEU A 91 -0.67 11.72 -7.51
C LEU A 91 0.78 11.24 -7.64
N ASN A 92 1.57 11.30 -6.57
CA ASN A 92 2.93 10.77 -6.56
C ASN A 92 2.96 9.25 -6.75
N GLY A 93 1.98 8.53 -6.19
CA GLY A 93 1.77 7.11 -6.46
C GLY A 93 1.57 6.86 -7.96
N LEU A 94 0.65 7.59 -8.59
CA LEU A 94 0.40 7.49 -10.04
C LEU A 94 1.62 7.83 -10.91
N LEU A 95 2.40 8.85 -10.52
CA LEU A 95 3.63 9.21 -11.23
C LEU A 95 4.69 8.10 -11.14
N LEU A 96 4.86 7.50 -9.96
CA LEU A 96 5.77 6.37 -9.81
C LEU A 96 5.31 5.16 -10.63
N LEU A 97 4.00 4.92 -10.71
CA LEU A 97 3.42 3.86 -11.53
C LEU A 97 3.67 4.06 -13.01
N ALA A 98 3.48 5.29 -13.51
CA ALA A 98 3.80 5.63 -14.90
C ALA A 98 5.28 5.37 -15.21
N SER A 99 6.18 5.60 -14.24
CA SER A 99 7.62 5.41 -14.41
C SER A 99 8.06 3.94 -14.41
N THR A 100 7.30 3.00 -13.83
CA THR A 100 7.74 1.60 -13.65
C THR A 100 7.19 0.61 -14.69
N HIS A 101 6.24 1.02 -15.55
CA HIS A 101 5.73 0.25 -16.72
C HIS A 101 5.26 -1.19 -16.42
N ARG A 102 5.00 -1.55 -15.16
CA ARG A 102 4.54 -2.87 -14.72
C ARG A 102 3.29 -2.71 -13.87
N LEU A 103 2.15 -2.63 -14.54
CA LEU A 103 0.84 -2.69 -13.91
C LEU A 103 0.56 -4.17 -13.64
N SER A 104 0.69 -4.58 -12.38
CA SER A 104 0.15 -5.84 -11.86
C SER A 104 -0.90 -5.47 -10.82
N ASP A 105 -2.02 -6.19 -10.74
CA ASP A 105 -3.24 -6.04 -9.91
C ASP A 105 -3.14 -5.42 -8.49
N ASN A 106 -1.95 -5.25 -7.93
CA ASN A 106 -1.64 -4.70 -6.61
C ASN A 106 -1.06 -3.26 -6.65
N VAL A 107 -1.36 -2.54 -7.73
CA VAL A 107 -0.68 -1.33 -8.21
C VAL A 107 -0.51 -0.22 -7.13
N TRP A 108 -1.53 0.11 -6.35
CA TRP A 108 -1.57 1.41 -5.67
C TRP A 108 -0.62 1.55 -4.46
N TYR A 109 -0.31 0.48 -3.72
CA TYR A 109 0.58 0.55 -2.55
C TYR A 109 2.06 0.26 -2.88
N THR A 110 2.36 -0.17 -4.11
CA THR A 110 3.73 -0.49 -4.55
C THR A 110 4.68 0.70 -4.47
N ALA A 111 4.17 1.93 -4.57
CA ALA A 111 4.96 3.13 -4.41
C ALA A 111 5.49 3.33 -2.98
N TYR A 112 4.67 2.99 -1.98
CA TYR A 112 5.10 2.99 -0.59
C TYR A 112 6.13 1.90 -0.33
N LEU A 113 5.92 0.71 -0.89
CA LEU A 113 6.91 -0.36 -0.83
C LEU A 113 8.24 0.08 -1.43
N ALA A 114 8.24 0.62 -2.64
CA ALA A 114 9.45 1.09 -3.31
C ALA A 114 10.19 2.15 -2.48
N ALA A 115 9.45 3.09 -1.86
CA ALA A 115 10.03 4.09 -0.96
C ALA A 115 10.66 3.49 0.31
N MET A 116 10.23 2.29 0.72
CA MET A 116 10.82 1.50 1.81
C MET A 116 11.84 0.46 1.31
N GLU A 117 12.30 0.57 0.06
CA GLU A 117 13.18 -0.41 -0.60
C GLU A 117 12.59 -1.83 -0.58
N GLU A 118 11.29 -1.91 -0.84
CA GLU A 118 10.52 -3.14 -0.91
C GLU A 118 9.87 -3.33 -2.27
N THR A 119 9.64 -4.59 -2.66
CA THR A 119 8.91 -4.98 -3.87
C THR A 119 7.66 -5.78 -3.48
N PRO A 120 6.68 -5.98 -4.38
CA PRO A 120 5.56 -6.90 -4.12
C PRO A 120 6.04 -8.27 -3.63
N LEU A 121 5.32 -8.90 -2.68
CA LEU A 121 5.81 -10.12 -2.02
C LEU A 121 6.06 -11.26 -3.02
N SER A 122 5.19 -11.39 -4.02
CA SER A 122 5.32 -12.38 -5.11
C SER A 122 6.56 -12.14 -5.97
N THR A 123 6.89 -10.89 -6.28
CA THR A 123 8.14 -10.50 -6.96
C THR A 123 9.34 -10.83 -6.09
N TRP A 124 9.31 -10.46 -4.81
CA TRP A 124 10.39 -10.74 -3.86
C TRP A 124 10.70 -12.25 -3.77
N VAL A 125 9.68 -13.10 -3.63
CA VAL A 125 9.89 -14.57 -3.56
C VAL A 125 10.46 -15.12 -4.86
N SER A 126 9.92 -14.70 -6.01
CA SER A 126 10.31 -15.24 -7.32
C SER A 126 11.72 -14.84 -7.76
N GLU A 127 12.15 -13.60 -7.48
CA GLU A 127 13.44 -13.08 -7.89
C GLU A 127 14.57 -13.41 -6.88
N TRP A 128 14.30 -13.36 -5.57
CA TRP A 128 15.36 -13.26 -4.57
C TRP A 128 15.57 -14.52 -3.73
N LYS A 129 14.58 -15.43 -3.62
CA LYS A 129 14.68 -16.57 -2.69
C LYS A 129 14.06 -17.87 -3.22
N LYS A 130 14.87 -18.65 -3.94
CA LYS A 130 14.49 -19.98 -4.48
C LYS A 130 14.07 -21.03 -3.43
N ASN A 131 14.27 -20.77 -2.14
CA ASN A 131 14.03 -21.73 -1.05
C ASN A 131 12.95 -21.28 -0.04
N VAL A 132 12.18 -20.23 -0.35
CA VAL A 132 11.05 -19.85 0.51
C VAL A 132 9.90 -20.83 0.29
N SER A 133 9.44 -21.48 1.37
CA SER A 133 8.27 -22.37 1.31
C SER A 133 6.97 -21.60 1.53
N GLU A 134 7.03 -20.53 2.31
CA GLU A 134 5.89 -19.73 2.73
C GLU A 134 6.34 -18.36 3.23
N ALA A 135 5.60 -17.30 2.89
CA ALA A 135 5.88 -15.95 3.33
C ALA A 135 4.60 -15.14 3.51
N TYR A 136 4.62 -14.20 4.45
CA TYR A 136 3.56 -13.23 4.66
C TYR A 136 4.14 -11.85 4.89
N ARG A 137 3.40 -10.83 4.47
CA ARG A 137 3.71 -9.44 4.76
C ARG A 137 2.48 -8.71 5.27
N PHE A 138 2.71 -7.87 6.26
CA PHE A 138 1.79 -6.85 6.71
C PHE A 138 2.38 -5.48 6.38
N THR A 139 1.58 -4.62 5.75
CA THR A 139 1.93 -3.23 5.49
C THR A 139 0.84 -2.34 6.10
N CYS A 140 1.23 -1.47 7.02
CA CYS A 140 0.36 -0.43 7.56
C CYS A 140 0.74 0.91 6.93
N LEU A 141 -0.25 1.59 6.35
CA LEU A 141 -0.12 2.93 5.77
C LEU A 141 -0.99 3.92 6.56
N PRO A 142 -0.44 4.53 7.62
CA PRO A 142 -1.15 5.58 8.35
C PRO A 142 -1.32 6.85 7.51
N THR A 143 -2.45 7.54 7.69
CA THR A 143 -2.73 8.81 7.00
C THR A 143 -1.72 9.91 7.39
N SER A 144 -1.33 9.94 8.67
CA SER A 144 -0.54 11.02 9.29
C SER A 144 0.83 10.59 9.83
N SER A 145 1.20 9.32 9.72
CA SER A 145 2.42 8.78 10.33
C SER A 145 3.25 7.98 9.32
N ALA A 146 4.49 7.68 9.68
CA ALA A 146 5.38 6.78 8.94
C ALA A 146 4.73 5.43 8.60
N PRO A 147 4.83 4.94 7.34
CA PRO A 147 4.37 3.62 6.95
C PRO A 147 5.25 2.53 7.58
N LEU A 148 4.65 1.37 7.86
CA LEU A 148 5.32 0.21 8.45
C LEU A 148 5.15 -1.00 7.55
N VAL A 149 6.23 -1.72 7.31
CA VAL A 149 6.21 -3.03 6.66
C VAL A 149 6.81 -4.07 7.60
N ILE A 150 6.14 -5.21 7.76
CA ILE A 150 6.63 -6.39 8.45
C ILE A 150 6.50 -7.57 7.50
N ARG A 151 7.60 -8.21 7.15
CA ARG A 151 7.62 -9.43 6.33
C ARG A 151 8.19 -10.59 7.14
N ILE A 152 7.51 -11.72 7.14
CA ILE A 152 7.88 -12.95 7.84
C ILE A 152 7.88 -14.09 6.82
N TRP A 153 8.92 -14.93 6.80
CA TRP A 153 9.03 -16.02 5.83
C TRP A 153 9.76 -17.24 6.39
N LYS A 154 9.44 -18.41 5.83
CA LYS A 154 10.07 -19.69 6.16
C LYS A 154 10.98 -20.14 5.02
N ALA A 155 12.27 -20.30 5.34
CA ALA A 155 13.31 -20.75 4.40
C ALA A 155 14.34 -21.64 5.15
N GLY A 156 13.86 -22.77 5.68
CA GLY A 156 14.56 -23.53 6.72
C GLY A 156 14.15 -23.00 8.09
N ASP A 157 14.83 -21.94 8.53
CA ASP A 157 14.43 -21.15 9.71
C ASP A 157 13.29 -20.17 9.37
N ILE A 158 12.63 -19.64 10.40
CA ILE A 158 11.61 -18.60 10.27
C ILE A 158 12.29 -17.25 10.48
N ASN A 159 12.28 -16.42 9.45
CA ASN A 159 12.95 -15.14 9.42
C ASN A 159 11.91 -14.02 9.32
N ALA A 160 12.25 -12.87 9.87
CA ALA A 160 11.40 -11.70 9.82
C ALA A 160 12.24 -10.43 9.61
N ILE A 161 11.64 -9.46 8.90
CA ILE A 161 12.18 -8.12 8.72
C ILE A 161 11.05 -7.11 8.90
N ALA A 162 11.33 -6.03 9.61
CA ALA A 162 10.48 -4.87 9.70
C ALA A 162 11.21 -3.65 9.17
N LYS A 163 10.48 -2.78 8.48
CA LYS A 163 10.96 -1.50 7.98
C LYS A 163 9.96 -0.42 8.30
N LEU A 164 10.46 0.72 8.75
CA LEU A 164 9.64 1.89 9.06
C LEU A 164 10.04 3.03 8.13
N GLY A 165 9.08 3.54 7.36
CA GLY A 165 9.32 4.71 6.52
C GLY A 165 9.62 5.96 7.35
N ARG A 166 10.11 7.03 6.71
CA ARG A 166 10.28 8.34 7.36
C ARG A 166 9.25 9.34 6.82
N GLY A 167 8.22 9.65 7.61
CA GLY A 167 7.37 10.84 7.49
C GLY A 167 6.61 11.09 6.17
N GLN A 168 5.64 12.00 6.24
CA GLN A 168 4.79 12.41 5.12
C GLN A 168 5.61 13.10 3.99
N VAL A 169 5.62 12.53 2.78
CA VAL A 169 5.74 13.21 1.45
C VAL A 169 7.08 13.16 0.68
N SER A 170 8.27 12.93 1.25
CA SER A 170 9.46 12.96 0.39
C SER A 170 9.78 11.60 -0.25
N TYR A 171 9.31 11.40 -1.49
CA TYR A 171 9.98 10.52 -2.46
C TYR A 171 11.41 10.99 -2.79
N GLU A 172 11.79 12.16 -2.26
CA GLU A 172 13.06 12.85 -2.45
C GLU A 172 13.83 12.88 -1.12
N SER A 173 14.52 11.80 -0.78
CA SER A 173 15.85 11.85 -0.14
C SER A 173 16.28 10.44 0.24
N ALA A 174 17.11 9.84 -0.62
CA ALA A 174 17.81 8.58 -0.37
C ALA A 174 19.01 8.74 0.60
N ALA A 175 19.04 9.80 1.43
CA ALA A 175 20.23 10.17 2.19
C ALA A 175 20.43 9.33 3.46
N ASP A 176 19.38 8.73 4.03
CA ASP A 176 19.45 7.85 5.19
C ASP A 176 18.58 6.60 4.98
N PRO A 177 19.09 5.38 5.26
CA PRO A 177 18.26 4.18 5.19
C PRO A 177 17.13 4.22 6.22
N ALA A 178 15.95 3.73 5.80
CA ALA A 178 14.81 3.53 6.68
C ALA A 178 15.20 2.66 7.90
N PRO A 179 14.78 3.00 9.14
CA PRO A 179 14.95 2.10 10.27
C PRO A 179 14.43 0.71 9.93
N GLN A 180 15.27 -0.29 10.15
CA GLN A 180 14.92 -1.68 9.88
C GLN A 180 15.42 -2.62 10.98
N ALA A 181 14.67 -3.68 11.21
CA ALA A 181 15.02 -4.76 12.12
C ALA A 181 14.94 -6.09 11.37
N GLU A 182 15.94 -6.94 11.51
CA GLU A 182 15.92 -8.32 11.05
C GLU A 182 16.06 -9.25 12.26
N TRP A 183 15.23 -10.29 12.34
CA TRP A 183 15.28 -11.27 13.42
C TRP A 183 14.78 -12.64 12.98
N THR A 184 15.07 -13.65 13.81
CA THR A 184 14.53 -15.00 13.66
C THR A 184 13.33 -15.14 14.59
N LEU A 185 12.22 -15.64 14.05
CA LEU A 185 10.97 -15.81 14.78
C LEU A 185 10.92 -17.20 15.44
N ALA A 186 10.35 -17.29 16.64
CA ALA A 186 10.17 -18.58 17.29
C ALA A 186 9.11 -19.43 16.57
N ALA A 187 9.20 -20.76 16.71
CA ALA A 187 8.26 -21.67 16.06
C ALA A 187 6.82 -21.43 16.55
N GLU A 188 6.64 -21.13 17.83
CA GLU A 188 5.33 -20.85 18.45
C GLU A 188 4.69 -19.57 17.89
N GLU A 189 5.50 -18.55 17.61
CA GLU A 189 5.04 -17.29 17.01
C GLU A 189 4.63 -17.49 15.55
N TRP A 190 5.37 -18.31 14.81
CA TRP A 190 5.00 -18.73 13.45
C TRP A 190 3.70 -19.52 13.42
N GLU A 191 3.53 -20.49 14.32
CA GLU A 191 2.27 -21.25 14.42
C GLU A 191 1.10 -20.34 14.81
N SER A 192 1.33 -19.34 15.67
CA SER A 192 0.33 -18.32 15.98
C SER A 192 -0.06 -17.48 14.75
N LEU A 193 0.91 -17.12 13.90
CA LEU A 193 0.66 -16.45 12.63
C LEU A 193 -0.16 -17.32 11.68
N LEU A 194 0.24 -18.59 11.50
CA LEU A 194 -0.51 -19.53 10.66
C LEU A 194 -1.93 -19.73 11.17
N ALA A 195 -2.12 -19.91 12.47
CA ALA A 195 -3.45 -20.02 13.08
C ALA A 195 -4.31 -18.78 12.81
N ALA A 196 -3.72 -17.58 12.86
CA ALA A 196 -4.43 -16.35 12.52
C ALA A 196 -4.76 -16.28 11.01
N VAL A 197 -3.84 -16.65 10.12
CA VAL A 197 -4.07 -16.69 8.67
C VAL A 197 -5.22 -17.64 8.32
N GLU A 198 -5.21 -18.86 8.87
CA GLU A 198 -6.26 -19.86 8.64
C GLU A 198 -7.59 -19.46 9.30
N GLY A 199 -7.55 -18.99 10.55
CA GLY A 199 -8.74 -18.56 11.29
C GLY A 199 -9.48 -17.41 10.61
N ASN A 200 -8.76 -16.55 9.88
CA ASN A 200 -9.31 -15.46 9.08
C ASN A 200 -9.65 -15.85 7.64
N LYS A 201 -9.50 -17.13 7.29
CA LYS A 201 -9.76 -17.64 5.94
C LYS A 201 -9.05 -16.82 4.86
N PHE A 202 -7.83 -16.37 5.14
CA PHE A 202 -7.11 -15.42 4.28
C PHE A 202 -7.00 -15.90 2.82
N TRP A 203 -6.80 -17.21 2.65
CA TRP A 203 -6.65 -17.88 1.36
C TRP A 203 -7.97 -18.20 0.65
N ASP A 204 -9.13 -18.04 1.30
CA ASP A 204 -10.42 -18.29 0.70
C ASP A 204 -10.89 -17.07 -0.11
N ASP A 205 -11.55 -17.32 -1.24
CA ASP A 205 -12.20 -16.27 -2.03
C ASP A 205 -13.45 -15.71 -1.33
N SER A 206 -13.98 -16.43 -0.33
CA SER A 206 -15.09 -15.96 0.53
C SER A 206 -14.63 -15.29 1.83
N SER A 207 -13.34 -14.92 1.92
CA SER A 207 -12.79 -14.24 3.10
C SER A 207 -13.55 -12.96 3.43
N SER A 208 -13.80 -12.71 4.71
CA SER A 208 -14.33 -11.44 5.22
C SER A 208 -13.35 -10.27 5.08
N LEU A 209 -12.11 -10.54 4.62
CA LEU A 209 -11.15 -9.53 4.20
C LEU A 209 -11.38 -9.06 2.76
N GLU A 210 -12.30 -9.68 2.02
CA GLU A 210 -12.79 -9.12 0.76
C GLU A 210 -13.97 -8.18 0.99
N GLN A 211 -13.95 -7.11 0.19
CA GLN A 211 -14.93 -6.04 0.11
C GLN A 211 -14.78 -4.96 1.18
N LEU A 212 -14.21 -3.81 0.75
CA LEU A 212 -14.84 -2.48 0.79
C LEU A 212 -13.84 -1.30 0.81
N SER A 213 -12.57 -1.48 0.39
CA SER A 213 -11.60 -0.37 0.40
C SER A 213 -12.02 0.83 -0.46
N TRP A 214 -12.76 0.65 -1.56
CA TRP A 214 -13.13 1.75 -2.45
C TRP A 214 -14.48 2.43 -2.14
N LEU A 215 -15.34 1.85 -1.30
CA LEU A 215 -16.71 2.34 -1.06
C LEU A 215 -16.92 2.98 0.33
N ARG A 216 -15.95 2.89 1.24
CA ARG A 216 -16.05 3.45 2.60
C ARG A 216 -14.97 4.48 2.94
N MET A 217 -14.42 5.17 1.95
CA MET A 217 -13.46 6.27 2.13
C MET A 217 -14.12 7.57 2.62
N VAL A 218 -14.81 7.50 3.75
CA VAL A 218 -15.35 8.68 4.44
C VAL A 218 -14.81 8.67 5.87
N GLY A 219 -13.59 9.19 6.04
CA GLY A 219 -12.94 9.34 7.34
C GLY A 219 -11.82 10.37 7.27
N VAL A 220 -11.78 11.30 8.22
CA VAL A 220 -10.82 12.43 8.32
C VAL A 220 -9.43 11.96 8.84
N GLY A 221 -9.29 10.66 9.11
CA GLY A 221 -8.07 9.98 9.54
C GLY A 221 -8.27 8.45 9.52
N GLY A 222 -7.16 7.71 9.52
CA GLY A 222 -7.18 6.24 9.51
C GLY A 222 -5.85 5.64 9.05
N GLU A 223 -5.82 4.33 9.03
CA GLU A 223 -4.69 3.53 8.56
C GLU A 223 -5.20 2.47 7.58
N GLU A 224 -4.49 2.27 6.48
CA GLU A 224 -4.78 1.16 5.58
C GLU A 224 -3.87 -0.01 5.90
N TRP A 225 -4.46 -1.18 6.11
CA TRP A 225 -3.76 -2.41 6.41
C TRP A 225 -3.79 -3.31 5.18
N ILE A 226 -2.63 -3.63 4.66
CA ILE A 226 -2.44 -4.52 3.52
C ILE A 226 -1.77 -5.80 4.01
N PHE A 227 -2.35 -6.93 3.64
CA PHE A 227 -1.82 -8.26 3.93
C PHE A 227 -1.50 -8.96 2.62
N GLU A 228 -0.27 -9.44 2.50
CA GLU A 228 0.16 -10.28 1.40
C GLU A 228 0.56 -11.65 1.92
N GLY A 229 0.18 -12.69 1.21
CA GLY A 229 0.60 -14.05 1.47
C GLY A 229 1.16 -14.67 0.23
N TRP A 230 2.18 -15.49 0.41
CA TRP A 230 2.72 -16.38 -0.61
C TRP A 230 2.86 -17.77 -0.02
N ARG A 231 2.24 -18.78 -0.65
CA ARG A 231 2.31 -20.17 -0.23
C ARG A 231 2.23 -21.09 -1.43
N LYS A 232 3.26 -21.92 -1.62
CA LYS A 232 3.30 -22.98 -2.66
C LYS A 232 2.97 -22.46 -4.07
N GLY A 233 3.56 -21.31 -4.45
CA GLY A 233 3.37 -20.71 -5.77
C GLY A 233 2.05 -19.97 -5.98
N ARG A 234 1.20 -19.88 -4.94
CA ARG A 234 0.03 -18.98 -4.94
C ARG A 234 0.35 -17.73 -4.13
N ASP A 235 0.00 -16.58 -4.65
CA ASP A 235 -0.01 -15.31 -3.93
C ASP A 235 -1.44 -14.80 -3.73
N LYS A 236 -1.62 -14.00 -2.67
CA LYS A 236 -2.90 -13.37 -2.35
C LYS A 236 -2.64 -12.05 -1.65
N VAL A 237 -3.44 -11.05 -1.97
CA VAL A 237 -3.40 -9.72 -1.34
C VAL A 237 -4.78 -9.38 -0.81
N ARG A 238 -4.82 -8.79 0.38
CA ARG A 238 -6.03 -8.30 1.05
C ARG A 238 -5.77 -6.92 1.62
N THR A 239 -6.73 -6.01 1.51
CA THR A 239 -6.63 -4.65 2.07
C THR A 239 -7.84 -4.35 2.93
N VAL A 240 -7.62 -3.67 4.04
CA VAL A 240 -8.67 -3.29 4.98
C VAL A 240 -8.38 -1.88 5.49
N TRP A 241 -9.37 -0.99 5.36
CA TRP A 241 -9.28 0.38 5.85
C TRP A 241 -9.72 0.47 7.32
N ASN A 242 -8.87 1.07 8.14
CA ASN A 242 -9.09 1.38 9.55
C ASN A 242 -9.64 0.19 10.36
N PRO A 243 -8.98 -0.98 10.34
CA PRO A 243 -9.48 -2.15 11.04
C PRO A 243 -9.42 -1.96 12.56
N ASN A 244 -10.47 -2.40 13.24
CA ASN A 244 -10.56 -2.47 14.68
C ASN A 244 -11.35 -3.72 15.12
N GLU A 245 -11.47 -3.94 16.43
CA GLU A 245 -12.14 -5.12 16.99
C GLU A 245 -13.64 -5.19 16.65
N GLU A 246 -14.27 -4.07 16.32
CA GLU A 246 -15.71 -4.00 16.04
C GLU A 246 -16.03 -4.12 14.55
N ASN A 247 -15.26 -3.46 13.67
CA ASN A 247 -15.58 -3.33 12.25
C ASN A 247 -14.90 -4.39 11.37
N SER A 248 -13.77 -4.95 11.81
CA SER A 248 -12.94 -5.89 11.05
C SER A 248 -12.10 -6.72 12.01
N PRO A 249 -12.74 -7.46 12.95
CA PRO A 249 -12.06 -8.22 13.99
C PRO A 249 -11.02 -9.20 13.44
N ALA A 250 -11.31 -9.75 12.26
CA ALA A 250 -10.43 -10.66 11.54
C ALA A 250 -9.09 -10.00 11.14
N ALA A 251 -9.19 -8.90 10.38
CA ALA A 251 -8.05 -8.11 9.93
C ALA A 251 -7.26 -7.54 11.12
N TYR A 252 -7.99 -7.03 12.11
CA TYR A 252 -7.40 -6.46 13.31
C TYR A 252 -6.61 -7.51 14.10
N THR A 253 -7.18 -8.71 14.27
CA THR A 253 -6.48 -9.84 14.92
C THR A 253 -5.24 -10.24 14.15
N LEU A 254 -5.32 -10.36 12.82
CA LEU A 254 -4.17 -10.73 12.00
C LEU A 254 -3.05 -9.68 12.10
N GLY A 255 -3.35 -8.39 11.97
CA GLY A 255 -2.34 -7.34 12.10
C GLY A 255 -1.73 -7.27 13.50
N LYS A 256 -2.51 -7.48 14.57
CA LYS A 256 -1.96 -7.61 15.94
C LYS A 256 -0.91 -8.71 16.06
N VAL A 257 -1.05 -9.83 15.34
CA VAL A 257 -0.04 -10.90 15.35
C VAL A 257 1.27 -10.43 14.73
N PHE A 258 1.23 -9.68 13.63
CA PHE A 258 2.45 -9.09 13.06
C PHE A 258 3.10 -8.07 13.97
N ILE A 259 2.32 -7.16 14.57
CA ILE A 259 2.86 -6.14 15.49
C ILE A 259 3.49 -6.80 16.72
N LYS A 260 2.86 -7.86 17.27
CA LYS A 260 3.40 -8.61 18.41
C LYS A 260 4.70 -9.34 18.08
N ALA A 261 4.94 -9.68 16.81
CA ALA A 261 6.17 -10.32 16.36
C ALA A 261 7.38 -9.36 16.30
N LEU A 262 7.17 -8.05 16.43
CA LEU A 262 8.25 -7.07 16.41
C LEU A 262 9.18 -7.22 17.62
N PRO A 263 10.50 -7.02 17.45
CA PRO A 263 11.41 -6.87 18.57
C PRO A 263 11.03 -5.65 19.43
N ASP A 264 11.10 -5.79 20.77
CA ASP A 264 10.72 -4.73 21.72
C ASP A 264 11.34 -3.37 21.42
N TRP A 265 12.63 -3.36 21.05
CA TRP A 265 13.36 -2.13 20.74
C TRP A 265 12.81 -1.42 19.50
N PHE A 266 12.39 -2.17 18.47
CA PHE A 266 11.85 -1.62 17.24
C PHE A 266 10.42 -1.15 17.43
N ALA A 267 9.62 -1.89 18.22
CA ALA A 267 8.28 -1.47 18.61
C ALA A 267 8.31 -0.14 19.40
N LEU A 268 9.31 0.06 20.26
CA LEU A 268 9.51 1.31 20.98
C LEU A 268 9.89 2.46 20.04
N GLU A 269 10.81 2.23 19.09
CA GLU A 269 11.21 3.23 18.08
C GLU A 269 10.03 3.65 17.19
N MET A 270 9.24 2.67 16.73
CA MET A 270 7.99 2.91 15.99
C MET A 270 7.03 3.78 16.80
N ALA A 271 6.79 3.44 18.07
CA ALA A 271 5.90 4.21 18.94
C ALA A 271 6.39 5.65 19.14
N GLN A 272 7.71 5.87 19.28
CA GLN A 272 8.30 7.20 19.40
C GLN A 272 8.10 8.02 18.13
N LEU A 273 8.34 7.44 16.95
CA LEU A 273 8.17 8.12 15.67
C LEU A 273 6.71 8.47 15.40
N TRP A 274 5.78 7.55 15.65
CA TRP A 274 4.36 7.82 15.49
C TRP A 274 3.82 8.85 16.50
N ALA A 275 4.36 8.89 17.72
CA ALA A 275 4.03 9.92 18.71
C ALA A 275 4.59 11.30 18.31
N ALA A 276 5.79 11.36 17.72
CA ALA A 276 6.39 12.58 17.20
C ALA A 276 5.60 13.16 16.02
N ASP A 277 5.19 12.32 15.06
CA ASP A 277 4.34 12.71 13.93
C ASP A 277 2.95 13.21 14.36
N SER A 278 2.47 12.77 15.52
CA SER A 278 1.19 13.18 16.11
C SER A 278 1.25 14.48 16.90
N SER A 279 2.45 15.02 17.16
CA SER A 279 2.60 16.30 17.86
C SER A 279 2.31 17.46 16.92
N PRO A 280 1.38 18.37 17.24
CA PRO A 280 1.30 19.64 16.52
C PRO A 280 2.61 20.38 16.81
N GLU A 281 3.47 20.56 15.81
CA GLU A 281 4.59 21.47 15.94
C GLU A 281 4.07 22.83 16.41
N ILE A 282 4.25 23.12 17.70
CA ILE A 282 4.15 24.46 18.24
C ILE A 282 5.35 25.18 17.65
N HIS A 283 5.17 25.81 16.49
CA HIS A 283 6.16 26.74 15.98
C HIS A 283 6.48 27.74 17.10
N PRO A 284 7.76 27.92 17.49
CA PRO A 284 8.11 29.03 18.35
C PRO A 284 7.74 30.30 17.59
N ARG A 285 6.77 31.04 18.11
CA ARG A 285 6.43 32.39 17.62
C ARG A 285 7.72 33.19 17.57
N SER A 286 8.16 33.56 16.37
CA SER A 286 9.09 34.67 16.21
C SER A 286 8.39 35.89 16.75
N VAL A 287 8.68 36.24 18.01
CA VAL A 287 8.37 37.56 18.54
C VAL A 287 9.30 38.50 17.80
N ASP A 288 8.82 39.05 16.69
CA ASP A 288 9.44 40.24 16.11
C ASP A 288 9.39 41.32 17.19
N LYS A 289 10.59 41.66 17.68
CA LYS A 289 10.82 42.93 18.35
C LYS A 289 10.49 44.01 17.34
N VAL A 290 9.32 44.61 17.50
CA VAL A 290 9.04 45.93 16.94
C VAL A 290 9.96 46.90 17.68
N ASP A 291 10.99 47.35 16.98
CA ASP A 291 11.86 48.44 17.40
C ASP A 291 11.07 49.75 17.25
N LEU A 292 10.81 50.41 18.38
CA LEU A 292 10.23 51.76 18.40
C LEU A 292 11.38 52.75 18.51
N GLY A 293 11.89 53.15 17.34
CA GLY A 293 12.66 54.37 17.14
C GLY A 293 11.75 55.50 16.64
#